data_AF-E7DQ92-F1
#
_entry.id   AF-E7DQ92-F1
#
_cell.length_a   1.000
_cell.length_b   1.000
_cell.length_c   1.000
_cell.angle_alpha   90.00
_cell.angle_beta   90.00
_cell.angle_gamma   90.00
#
_symmetry.space_group_name_H-M   'P 1'
#
loop_
_entity.id
_entity.type
_entity.pdbx_description
1 polymer ?
#
loop_
_entity_poly.entity_id
_entity_poly.type
_entity_poly.pdbx_seq_one_letter_code
_entity_poly.pdbx_strand_id
1 'polypeptide(L)' 'MAELKLRSKDPDSLRRIIQSALSERLQSVTAAIKRTEERIREFETKYQLSTEEFITHIKNSTIHTFPLSGLIYRWRK' A
#
# COMPACT_ATOMS: atom_id res chain seq x y z
N MET A 1 -13.96 -3.78 -16.96
CA MET A 1 -14.60 -3.61 -15.64
C MET A 1 -15.62 -4.72 -15.48
N ALA A 2 -15.59 -5.47 -14.38
CA ALA A 2 -16.57 -6.52 -14.12
C ALA A 2 -17.88 -5.89 -13.61
N GLU A 3 -19.02 -6.30 -14.17
CA GLU A 3 -20.35 -5.87 -13.73
C GLU A 3 -20.91 -6.90 -12.73
N LEU A 4 -21.46 -6.42 -11.61
CA LEU A 4 -22.11 -7.26 -10.59
C LEU A 4 -23.56 -6.81 -10.42
N LYS A 5 -24.51 -7.73 -10.67
CA LYS A 5 -25.94 -7.50 -10.46
C LYS A 5 -26.39 -8.16 -9.16
N LEU A 6 -26.87 -7.37 -8.22
CA LEU A 6 -27.39 -7.83 -6.93
C LEU A 6 -28.91 -7.65 -6.90
N ARG A 7 -29.62 -8.61 -6.30
CA ARG A 7 -31.07 -8.54 -6.06
C ARG A 7 -31.32 -8.70 -4.56
N SER A 8 -32.18 -7.87 -3.99
CA SER A 8 -32.59 -7.93 -2.59
C SER A 8 -34.10 -7.72 -2.48
N LYS A 9 -34.70 -8.31 -1.43
CA LYS A 9 -36.09 -8.04 -1.04
C LYS A 9 -36.24 -6.65 -0.41
N ASP A 10 -35.15 -6.12 0.15
CA ASP A 10 -35.05 -4.77 0.71
C ASP A 10 -33.84 -4.06 0.05
N PRO A 11 -34.09 -3.24 -0.99
CA PRO A 11 -33.03 -2.58 -1.74
C PRO A 11 -32.35 -1.44 -0.96
N ASP A 12 -33.06 -0.77 -0.07
CA ASP A 12 -32.52 0.35 0.70
C ASP A 12 -31.52 -0.14 1.76
N SER A 13 -31.86 -1.24 2.45
CA SER A 13 -30.93 -1.89 3.38
C SER A 13 -29.69 -2.41 2.66
N LEU A 14 -29.85 -3.10 1.52
CA LEU A 14 -28.71 -3.57 0.72
C LEU A 14 -27.81 -2.42 0.29
N ARG A 15 -28.40 -1.30 -0.17
CA ARG A 15 -27.65 -0.11 -0.58
C ARG A 15 -26.85 0.48 0.57
N ARG A 16 -27.42 0.58 1.77
CA ARG A 16 -26.72 1.09 2.96
C ARG A 16 -25.55 0.20 3.37
N ILE A 17 -25.72 -1.13 3.33
CA ILE A 17 -24.65 -2.08 3.63
C ILE A 17 -23.50 -1.93 2.64
N ILE A 18 -23.81 -1.93 1.34
CA ILE A 18 -22.78 -1.77 0.29
C ILE A 18 -22.06 -0.43 0.45
N GLN A 19 -22.81 0.66 0.64
CA GLN A 19 -22.22 1.99 0.80
C GLN A 19 -21.30 2.06 2.01
N SER A 20 -21.72 1.50 3.15
CA SER A 20 -20.90 1.48 4.37
C SER A 20 -19.62 0.68 4.17
N ALA A 21 -19.73 -0.55 3.62
CA ALA A 21 -18.57 -1.40 3.35
C ALA A 21 -17.59 -0.77 2.35
N LEU A 22 -18.09 -0.12 1.31
CA LEU A 22 -17.25 0.59 0.34
C LEU A 22 -16.57 1.81 0.96
N SER A 23 -17.30 2.60 1.76
CA SER A 23 -16.73 3.76 2.46
C SER A 23 -15.64 3.35 3.44
N GLU A 24 -15.86 2.31 4.25
CA GLU A 24 -14.85 1.78 5.17
C GLU A 24 -13.62 1.27 4.42
N ARG A 25 -13.84 0.50 3.34
CA ARG A 25 -12.73 -0.03 2.55
C ARG A 25 -11.92 1.09 1.89
N LEU A 26 -12.59 2.10 1.33
CA LEU A 26 -11.95 3.25 0.73
C LEU A 26 -11.11 4.00 1.76
N GLN A 27 -11.68 4.32 2.93
CA GLN A 27 -10.95 4.97 4.02
C GLN A 27 -9.72 4.18 4.46
N SER A 28 -9.86 2.86 4.62
CA SER A 28 -8.76 1.97 4.98
C SER A 28 -7.63 1.99 3.94
N VAL A 29 -7.98 1.93 2.65
CA VAL A 29 -6.99 1.97 1.55
C VAL A 29 -6.32 3.34 1.50
N THR A 30 -7.05 4.43 1.60
CA THR A 30 -6.49 5.79 1.64
C THR A 30 -5.52 5.96 2.82
N ALA A 31 -5.86 5.46 4.00
CA ALA A 31 -4.98 5.51 5.16
C ALA A 31 -3.71 4.67 4.94
N ALA A 32 -3.82 3.49 4.32
CA ALA A 32 -2.68 2.65 4.00
C ALA A 32 -1.75 3.30 2.97
N ILE A 33 -2.30 3.94 1.93
CA ILE A 33 -1.54 4.70 0.94
C ILE A 33 -0.77 5.82 1.62
N LYS A 34 -1.43 6.65 2.42
CA LYS A 34 -0.78 7.75 3.15
C LYS A 34 0.38 7.28 4.03
N ARG A 35 0.17 6.21 4.80
CA ARG A 35 1.23 5.60 5.62
C ARG A 35 2.39 5.08 4.78
N THR A 36 2.11 4.54 3.59
CA THR A 36 3.13 4.04 2.68
C THR A 36 3.95 5.20 2.12
N GLU A 37 3.31 6.30 1.72
CA GLU A 37 3.98 7.52 1.26
C GLU A 37 4.83 8.17 2.36
N GLU A 38 4.37 8.16 3.61
CA GLU A 38 5.16 8.62 4.77
C GLU A 38 6.40 7.75 4.96
N ARG A 39 6.26 6.42 4.92
CA ARG A 39 7.39 5.48 5.06
C ARG A 39 8.40 5.59 3.92
N ILE A 40 7.94 5.82 2.69
CA ILE A 40 8.83 6.07 1.54
C ILE A 40 9.62 7.35 1.79
N ARG A 41 8.96 8.45 2.16
CA ARG A 41 9.65 9.72 2.46
C ARG A 41 10.65 9.59 3.62
N GLU A 42 10.29 8.88 4.69
CA GLU A 42 11.20 8.59 5.79
C GLU A 42 12.44 7.81 5.34
N PHE A 43 12.24 6.81 4.47
CA PHE A 43 13.33 6.04 3.90
C PHE A 43 14.25 6.93 3.06
N GLU A 44 13.70 7.66 2.10
CA GLU A 44 14.47 8.50 1.18
C GLU A 44 15.23 9.60 1.93
N THR A 45 14.60 10.21 2.94
CA THR A 45 15.25 11.22 3.79
C THR A 45 16.39 10.61 4.60
N LYS A 46 16.17 9.43 5.21
CA LYS A 46 17.15 8.79 6.07
C LYS A 46 18.40 8.34 5.30
N TYR A 47 18.20 7.79 4.11
CA TYR A 47 19.28 7.23 3.30
C TYR A 47 19.78 8.20 2.23
N GLN A 48 19.20 9.39 2.12
CA GLN A 48 19.49 10.39 1.08
C GLN A 48 19.51 9.77 -0.32
N LEU A 49 18.58 8.84 -0.56
CA LEU A 49 18.56 7.99 -1.74
C LEU A 49 17.11 7.85 -2.18
N SER A 50 16.80 8.16 -3.44
CA SER A 50 15.46 7.95 -3.98
C SER A 50 15.13 6.46 -4.08
N THR A 51 13.85 6.13 -4.06
CA THR A 51 13.37 4.76 -4.24
C THR A 51 13.80 4.18 -5.59
N GLU A 52 13.85 5.01 -6.64
CA GLU A 52 14.29 4.59 -7.98
C GLU A 52 15.79 4.25 -8.03
N GLU A 53 16.63 5.08 -7.41
CA GLU A 53 18.07 4.80 -7.28
C GLU A 53 18.31 3.53 -6.46
N PHE A 54 17.57 3.36 -5.37
CA PHE A 54 17.63 2.14 -4.54
C PHE A 54 17.27 0.87 -5.34
N ILE A 55 16.17 0.89 -6.09
CA ILE A 55 15.76 -0.26 -6.92
C ILE A 55 16.79 -0.54 -8.01
N THR A 56 17.31 0.52 -8.64
CA THR A 56 18.34 0.41 -9.68
C THR A 56 19.64 -0.18 -9.12
N HIS A 57 20.06 0.27 -7.93
CA HIS A 57 21.22 -0.28 -7.23
C HIS A 57 21.04 -1.75 -6.91
N ILE A 58 19.88 -2.16 -6.35
CA ILE A 58 19.59 -3.58 -6.09
C ILE A 58 19.61 -4.41 -7.37
N LYS A 59 18.99 -3.90 -8.44
CA LYS A 59 18.89 -4.60 -9.72
C LYS A 59 20.26 -4.82 -10.36
N ASN A 60 21.17 -3.86 -10.22
CA ASN A 60 22.48 -3.87 -10.85
C ASN A 60 23.60 -4.42 -9.94
N SER A 61 23.39 -4.53 -8.63
CA SER A 61 24.36 -5.11 -7.70
C SER A 61 24.16 -6.61 -7.57
N THR A 62 25.13 -7.42 -8.04
CA THR A 62 25.16 -8.87 -7.80
C THR A 62 25.51 -9.26 -6.36
N ILE A 63 25.76 -8.31 -5.44
CA ILE A 63 26.34 -8.58 -4.12
C ILE A 63 25.71 -7.68 -3.04
N HIS A 64 25.03 -8.32 -2.08
CA HIS A 64 25.12 -8.24 -0.61
C HIS A 64 25.86 -7.09 0.12
N THR A 65 25.93 -5.86 -0.40
CA THR A 65 26.69 -4.76 0.26
C THR A 65 25.83 -3.60 0.74
N PHE A 66 24.50 -3.73 0.73
CA PHE A 66 23.63 -2.96 1.62
C PHE A 66 23.30 -3.85 2.82
N PRO A 67 23.23 -3.31 4.06
CA PRO A 67 22.71 -4.06 5.20
C PRO A 67 21.19 -4.20 5.06
N LEU A 68 20.76 -4.95 4.04
CA LEU A 68 19.38 -5.30 3.72
C LEU A 68 18.75 -6.13 4.85
N SER A 69 19.58 -6.75 5.69
CA SER A 69 19.17 -7.46 6.90
C SER A 69 18.33 -6.59 7.85
N GLY A 70 18.58 -5.26 7.92
CA GLY A 70 17.78 -4.34 8.72
C GLY A 70 16.52 -3.80 8.03
N LEU A 71 16.52 -3.76 6.69
CA LEU A 71 15.43 -3.17 5.90
C LEU A 71 14.28 -4.16 5.68
N ILE A 72 14.59 -5.41 5.30
CA ILE A 72 13.56 -6.42 4.95
C ILE A 72 12.66 -6.77 6.14
N TYR A 73 13.21 -6.78 7.36
CA TYR A 73 12.44 -7.05 8.58
C TYR A 73 11.44 -5.94 8.94
N ARG A 74 11.68 -4.68 8.53
CA ARG A 74 10.81 -3.53 8.86
C ARG A 74 9.67 -3.32 7.86
N TRP A 75 9.78 -3.86 6.65
CA TRP A 75 8.69 -3.85 5.66
C TRP A 75 7.61 -4.91 5.91
N ARG A 76 7.89 -5.89 6.78
CA ARG A 76 6.99 -7.02 7.09
C ARG A 76 6.21 -6.87 8.42
N LYS A 77 6.46 -5.81 9.20
CA LYS A 77 5.68 -5.39 10.37
C LYS A 77 4.97 -4.09 10.08
#